data_AF-A0A534RDR4-F1
#
_entry.id   AF-A0A534RDR4-F1
#
_cell.length_a   1.000
_cell.length_b   1.000
_cell.length_c   1.000
_cell.angle_alpha   90.00
_cell.angle_beta   90.00
_cell.angle_gamma   90.00
#
_symmetry.space_group_name_H-M   'P 1'
#
loop_
_entity.id
_entity.type
_entity.pdbx_description
1 polymer ?
#
loop_
_entity_poly.entity_id
_entity_poly.type
_entity_poly.pdbx_seq_one_letter_code
_entity_poly.pdbx_strand_id
1 'polypeptide(L)'
;YALSFYALGVKLTSIRAVLLLFSLLYVPALYLIAARFVPPAIAGLVVLLCVAWSVPNYFAGLPSWYNLFFATFGAQALLRHLDTDRRRWLFVAGLWGGLSFLVKSIGVYYVAAAVVFLVYREQNGAPHDRQLARSTGVLVLKALGAGVFVLLLLGLVRPRLAPMEVLHFVVPGGAICGLVVWSEWRDGRGPFRVRAARLVRPLLAFGAGVVAPVGVFLLPYCVGGSLRDVWRGVFILPRRRLEAAAFGLPPAWTVLAALPFIATLAFPIALPRRVEQAVLGIVVLLLAGIVMSANHEPVFHAVWYSVRPICPAAVIIGCLALTSPSRAATLAPKRRLELFLLLAVAALGSLVQYPYSHGIYFCYAAPLVILAAVALVTSTPAAPKLLHLCVLGFYLGFAVTSLNRSNTRNLAGPPGERATLALDRGGLEVRASDQELYTRLVKEIQTHSAPGAFIYAAPDAPHVYFLSARRNPTRTVYDFFDQDLGSDLAPRTQRILSALEEKQVKVVVINWNPDFTTWIARDLLDALLTRFPNETALPRYSVRWRD
;
A
#
# COMPACT_ATOMS: atom_id res chain seq x y z
N TYR A 1 -8.00 6.16 15.27
CA TYR A 1 -9.26 6.91 15.04
C TYR A 1 -10.05 7.20 16.31
N ALA A 2 -10.06 6.36 17.35
CA ALA A 2 -10.73 6.73 18.61
C ALA A 2 -10.27 8.10 19.16
N LEU A 3 -8.96 8.32 19.23
CA LEU A 3 -8.39 9.62 19.65
C LEU A 3 -8.82 10.78 18.74
N SER A 4 -8.94 10.56 17.43
CA SER A 4 -9.38 11.62 16.50
C SER A 4 -10.84 11.95 16.68
N PHE A 5 -11.68 10.96 16.97
CA PHE A 5 -13.09 11.20 17.28
C PHE A 5 -13.27 11.90 18.62
N TYR A 6 -12.44 11.58 19.61
CA TYR A 6 -12.43 12.27 20.89
C TYR A 6 -12.05 13.76 20.71
N ALA A 7 -11.01 14.06 19.95
CA ALA A 7 -10.50 15.42 19.79
C ALA A 7 -11.29 16.29 18.79
N LEU A 8 -11.84 15.71 17.71
CA LEU A 8 -12.43 16.45 16.58
C LEU A 8 -13.93 16.15 16.36
N GLY A 9 -14.52 15.29 17.20
CA GLY A 9 -15.90 14.80 17.08
C GLY A 9 -16.03 13.53 16.23
N VAL A 10 -17.11 12.78 16.42
CA VAL A 10 -17.38 11.50 15.73
C VAL A 10 -18.00 11.75 14.34
N LYS A 11 -17.17 12.05 13.33
CA LYS A 11 -17.63 12.31 11.96
C LYS A 11 -16.59 11.91 10.91
N LEU A 12 -17.00 11.73 9.67
CA LEU A 12 -16.11 11.33 8.58
C LEU A 12 -14.98 12.35 8.33
N THR A 13 -15.21 13.64 8.54
CA THR A 13 -14.16 14.67 8.39
C THR A 13 -13.04 14.55 9.43
N SER A 14 -13.32 14.05 10.63
CA SER A 14 -12.32 13.87 11.69
C SER A 14 -11.21 12.89 11.30
N ILE A 15 -11.56 11.79 10.63
CA ILE A 15 -10.56 10.84 10.11
C ILE A 15 -9.79 11.40 8.90
N ARG A 16 -10.41 12.31 8.12
CA ARG A 16 -9.72 13.03 7.03
C ARG A 16 -8.68 14.01 7.56
N ALA A 17 -8.98 14.71 8.65
CA ALA A 17 -8.06 15.67 9.25
C ALA A 17 -6.74 15.01 9.70
N VAL A 18 -6.82 13.81 10.31
CA VAL A 18 -5.62 13.05 10.67
C VAL A 18 -4.84 12.62 9.43
N LEU A 19 -5.54 12.15 8.39
CA LEU A 19 -4.90 11.81 7.12
C LEU A 19 -4.18 13.02 6.52
N LEU A 20 -4.81 14.20 6.54
CA LEU A 20 -4.22 15.46 6.07
C LEU A 20 -2.94 15.78 6.83
N LEU A 21 -2.98 15.73 8.18
CA LEU A 21 -1.82 15.99 9.02
C LEU A 21 -0.63 15.08 8.67
N PHE A 22 -0.86 13.78 8.56
CA PHE A 22 0.20 12.84 8.17
C PHE A 22 0.69 13.08 6.74
N SER A 23 -0.21 13.47 5.82
CA SER A 23 0.15 13.83 4.45
C SER A 23 1.04 15.07 4.41
N LEU A 24 0.79 16.06 5.27
CA LEU A 24 1.64 17.25 5.39
C LEU A 24 3.03 16.93 5.95
N LEU A 25 3.13 16.02 6.92
CA LEU A 25 4.43 15.54 7.45
C LEU A 25 5.18 14.65 6.45
N TYR A 26 4.44 13.99 5.57
CA TYR A 26 4.96 13.11 4.55
C TYR A 26 5.68 13.87 3.41
N VAL A 27 5.18 15.04 3.00
CA VAL A 27 5.80 15.90 1.98
C VAL A 27 7.27 16.25 2.25
N PRO A 28 7.66 16.80 3.43
CA PRO A 28 9.07 17.11 3.70
C PRO A 28 9.93 15.85 3.80
N ALA A 29 9.39 14.72 4.26
CA ALA A 29 10.14 13.46 4.26
C ALA A 29 10.48 13.00 2.83
N LEU A 30 9.53 13.09 1.90
CA LEU A 30 9.79 12.83 0.47
C LEU A 30 10.85 13.77 -0.08
N TYR A 31 10.74 15.07 0.23
CA TYR A 31 11.70 16.08 -0.24
C TYR A 31 13.12 15.78 0.23
N LEU A 32 13.29 15.45 1.51
CA LEU A 32 14.59 15.15 2.11
C LEU A 32 15.23 13.87 1.52
N ILE A 33 14.43 12.91 1.07
CA ILE A 33 14.93 11.74 0.35
C ILE A 33 15.32 12.13 -1.08
N ALA A 34 14.43 12.80 -1.81
CA ALA A 34 14.67 13.20 -3.20
C ALA A 34 15.89 14.13 -3.35
N ALA A 35 16.05 15.09 -2.43
CA ALA A 35 17.15 16.05 -2.41
C ALA A 35 18.55 15.41 -2.24
N ARG A 36 18.63 14.13 -1.87
CA ARG A 36 19.91 13.37 -1.91
C ARG A 36 20.37 13.05 -3.32
N PHE A 37 19.45 12.98 -4.27
CA PHE A 37 19.70 12.45 -5.60
C PHE A 37 19.68 13.54 -6.67
N VAL A 38 18.89 14.60 -6.47
CA VAL A 38 18.67 15.65 -7.45
C VAL A 38 18.74 17.05 -6.82
N PRO A 39 19.00 18.10 -7.62
CA PRO A 39 18.96 19.49 -7.15
C PRO A 39 17.62 19.88 -6.52
N PRO A 40 17.58 20.90 -5.63
CA PRO A 40 16.40 21.32 -4.89
C PRO A 40 15.11 21.51 -5.72
N ALA A 41 15.22 22.15 -6.89
CA ALA A 41 14.06 22.37 -7.77
C ALA A 41 13.49 21.06 -8.33
N ILE A 42 14.36 20.16 -8.78
CA ILE A 42 13.96 18.84 -9.29
C ILE A 42 13.42 17.97 -8.14
N ALA A 43 13.98 18.07 -6.93
CA ALA A 43 13.42 17.40 -5.75
C ALA A 43 11.99 17.85 -5.50
N GLY A 44 11.69 19.15 -5.63
CA GLY A 44 10.33 19.69 -5.57
C GLY A 44 9.40 19.06 -6.60
N LEU A 45 9.83 18.96 -7.87
CA LEU A 45 9.07 18.31 -8.94
C LEU A 45 8.82 16.82 -8.66
N VAL A 46 9.83 16.11 -8.14
CA VAL A 46 9.68 14.69 -7.73
C VAL A 46 8.66 14.54 -6.62
N VAL A 47 8.66 15.44 -5.63
CA VAL A 47 7.66 15.43 -4.54
C VAL A 47 6.27 15.73 -5.08
N LEU A 48 6.12 16.70 -5.99
CA LEU A 48 4.84 16.98 -6.65
C LEU A 48 4.33 15.76 -7.39
N LEU A 49 5.18 15.04 -8.12
CA LEU A 49 4.81 13.79 -8.78
C LEU A 49 4.38 12.71 -7.77
N CYS A 50 5.14 12.54 -6.68
CA CYS A 50 4.81 11.60 -5.61
C CYS A 50 3.43 11.91 -5.00
N VAL A 51 3.15 13.17 -4.70
CA VAL A 51 1.85 13.59 -4.15
C VAL A 51 0.75 13.39 -5.18
N ALA A 52 0.95 13.82 -6.42
CA ALA A 52 -0.05 13.72 -7.49
C ALA A 52 -0.43 12.27 -7.82
N TRP A 53 0.45 11.29 -7.63
CA TRP A 53 0.15 9.86 -7.84
C TRP A 53 -0.30 9.12 -6.57
N SER A 54 -0.47 9.81 -5.44
CA SER A 54 -0.81 9.19 -4.16
C SER A 54 -2.10 9.74 -3.55
N VAL A 55 -1.98 10.48 -2.45
CA VAL A 55 -3.05 10.85 -1.51
C VAL A 55 -4.28 11.50 -2.17
N PRO A 56 -4.16 12.44 -3.13
CA PRO A 56 -5.31 13.09 -3.75
C PRO A 56 -6.23 12.13 -4.52
N ASN A 57 -5.68 11.07 -5.13
CA ASN A 57 -6.44 10.14 -5.97
C ASN A 57 -7.43 9.31 -5.19
N TYR A 58 -7.13 9.08 -3.91
CA TYR A 58 -8.04 8.38 -3.02
C TYR A 58 -7.82 8.87 -1.61
N PHE A 59 -8.32 10.07 -1.33
CA PHE A 59 -8.23 10.73 -0.03
C PHE A 59 -9.14 10.05 1.01
N ALA A 60 -8.92 8.73 1.20
CA ALA A 60 -9.40 7.64 2.05
C ALA A 60 -8.85 7.59 3.49
N GLY A 61 -9.64 7.55 4.57
CA GLY A 61 -9.15 7.29 5.94
C GLY A 61 -8.78 5.81 6.09
N LEU A 62 -7.86 5.34 5.24
CA LEU A 62 -7.50 3.94 5.13
C LEU A 62 -6.13 3.69 5.76
N PRO A 63 -5.98 2.56 6.49
CA PRO A 63 -4.71 2.18 7.09
C PRO A 63 -3.53 2.13 6.10
N SER A 64 -3.78 1.74 4.84
CA SER A 64 -2.74 1.62 3.82
C SER A 64 -1.95 2.91 3.55
N TRP A 65 -2.56 4.10 3.72
CA TRP A 65 -1.83 5.37 3.59
C TRP A 65 -0.76 5.53 4.67
N TYR A 66 -1.08 5.15 5.90
CA TYR A 66 -0.13 5.22 7.00
C TYR A 66 1.03 4.25 6.81
N ASN A 67 0.80 3.09 6.18
CA ASN A 67 1.90 2.18 5.82
C ASN A 67 2.91 2.85 4.89
N LEU A 68 2.44 3.60 3.88
CA LEU A 68 3.30 4.39 3.00
C LEU A 68 4.06 5.45 3.79
N PHE A 69 3.38 6.25 4.62
CA PHE A 69 4.02 7.32 5.40
C PHE A 69 5.10 6.77 6.34
N PHE A 70 4.79 5.72 7.09
CA PHE A 70 5.75 5.09 7.99
C PHE A 70 6.90 4.40 7.25
N ALA A 71 6.66 3.79 6.08
CA ALA A 71 7.74 3.26 5.25
C ALA A 71 8.69 4.37 4.79
N THR A 72 8.17 5.54 4.43
CA THR A 72 8.97 6.71 4.04
C THR A 72 9.74 7.31 5.22
N PHE A 73 9.11 7.49 6.39
CA PHE A 73 9.80 7.95 7.59
C PHE A 73 10.88 6.96 8.05
N GLY A 74 10.58 5.66 7.95
CA GLY A 74 11.53 4.59 8.22
C GLY A 74 12.70 4.58 7.23
N ALA A 75 12.45 4.76 5.93
CA ALA A 75 13.50 4.89 4.92
C ALA A 75 14.38 6.13 5.19
N GLN A 76 13.78 7.27 5.54
CA GLN A 76 14.51 8.46 5.93
C GLN A 76 15.40 8.22 7.16
N ALA A 77 14.91 7.49 8.17
CA ALA A 77 15.69 7.13 9.35
C ALA A 77 16.88 6.20 8.99
N LEU A 78 16.69 5.24 8.08
CA LEU A 78 17.78 4.38 7.58
C LEU A 78 18.80 5.19 6.77
N LEU A 79 18.37 6.14 5.94
CA LEU A 79 19.27 7.07 5.24
C LEU A 79 20.05 7.97 6.22
N ARG A 80 19.40 8.44 7.29
CA ARG A 80 20.05 9.22 8.35
C ARG A 80 21.05 8.38 9.15
N HIS A 81 20.79 7.09 9.29
CA HIS A 81 21.76 6.15 9.84
C HIS A 81 22.99 6.04 8.94
N LEU A 82 22.84 6.01 7.61
CA LEU A 82 23.99 6.03 6.68
C LEU A 82 24.83 7.31 6.78
N ASP A 83 24.24 8.44 7.18
CA ASP A 83 25.00 9.69 7.37
C ASP A 83 25.78 9.74 8.69
N THR A 84 25.21 9.18 9.75
CA THR A 84 25.68 9.43 11.13
C THR A 84 26.24 8.21 11.83
N ASP A 85 26.01 7.01 11.27
CA ASP A 85 26.29 5.69 11.85
C ASP A 85 25.69 5.44 13.26
N ARG A 86 24.78 6.31 13.72
CA ARG A 86 24.19 6.19 15.07
C ARG A 86 23.08 5.15 15.10
N ARG A 87 23.17 4.18 16.01
CA ARG A 87 22.18 3.09 16.18
C ARG A 87 20.78 3.56 16.55
N ARG A 88 20.64 4.73 17.18
CA ARG A 88 19.32 5.32 17.49
C ARG A 88 18.43 5.44 16.26
N TRP A 89 19.01 5.69 15.08
CA TRP A 89 18.24 5.80 13.84
C TRP A 89 17.74 4.44 13.34
N LEU A 90 18.44 3.34 13.66
CA LEU A 90 17.93 1.98 13.42
C LEU A 90 16.74 1.69 14.32
N PHE A 91 16.81 2.07 15.61
CA PHE A 91 15.67 1.96 16.51
C PHE A 91 14.48 2.78 16.02
N VAL A 92 14.68 4.02 15.60
CA VAL A 92 13.63 4.88 15.03
C VAL A 92 13.05 4.29 13.75
N ALA A 93 13.87 3.74 12.86
CA ALA A 93 13.40 3.03 11.67
C ALA A 93 12.54 1.82 12.04
N GLY A 94 12.96 1.06 13.05
CA GLY A 94 12.19 -0.07 13.61
C GLY A 94 10.86 0.37 14.20
N LEU A 95 10.85 1.48 14.97
CA LEU A 95 9.65 2.06 15.57
C LEU A 95 8.59 2.36 14.50
N TRP A 96 9.00 2.97 13.39
CA TRP A 96 8.09 3.20 12.25
C TRP A 96 7.58 1.90 11.64
N GLY A 97 8.43 0.87 11.55
CA GLY A 97 8.02 -0.47 11.09
C GLY A 97 6.97 -1.13 12.01
N GLY A 98 7.17 -1.05 13.33
CA GLY A 98 6.23 -1.57 14.32
C GLY A 98 4.89 -0.82 14.31
N LEU A 99 4.92 0.52 14.25
CA LEU A 99 3.70 1.34 14.12
C LEU A 99 2.97 1.06 12.80
N SER A 100 3.71 0.89 11.70
CA SER A 100 3.14 0.49 10.41
C SER A 100 2.41 -0.85 10.49
N PHE A 101 3.04 -1.86 11.11
CA PHE A 101 2.43 -3.17 11.33
C PHE A 101 1.15 -3.09 12.18
N LEU A 102 1.15 -2.28 13.24
CA LEU A 102 -0.03 -2.09 14.09
C LEU A 102 -1.19 -1.42 13.36
N VAL A 103 -0.90 -0.47 12.46
CA VAL A 103 -1.97 0.14 11.65
C VAL A 103 -2.51 -0.87 10.63
N LYS A 104 -1.64 -1.66 10.02
CA LYS A 104 -2.04 -2.78 9.15
C LYS A 104 -0.89 -3.78 9.01
N SER A 105 -1.20 -5.07 9.07
CA SER A 105 -0.20 -6.16 9.06
C SER A 105 0.78 -6.12 7.87
N ILE A 106 0.37 -5.52 6.74
CA ILE A 106 1.25 -5.30 5.57
C ILE A 106 2.47 -4.41 5.87
N GLY A 107 2.50 -3.71 7.00
CA GLY A 107 3.70 -3.00 7.48
C GLY A 107 4.93 -3.90 7.62
N VAL A 108 4.72 -5.22 7.72
CA VAL A 108 5.79 -6.23 7.67
C VAL A 108 6.65 -6.14 6.41
N TYR A 109 6.11 -5.66 5.28
CA TYR A 109 6.87 -5.54 4.03
C TYR A 109 7.98 -4.48 4.12
N TYR A 110 7.74 -3.36 4.81
CA TYR A 110 8.80 -2.39 5.10
C TYR A 110 9.85 -2.99 6.06
N VAL A 111 9.40 -3.74 7.08
CA VAL A 111 10.31 -4.43 8.01
C VAL A 111 11.22 -5.40 7.26
N ALA A 112 10.66 -6.20 6.34
CA ALA A 112 11.42 -7.09 5.48
C ALA A 112 12.42 -6.32 4.59
N ALA A 113 12.03 -5.19 4.01
CA ALA A 113 12.91 -4.35 3.19
C ALA A 113 14.11 -3.83 3.99
N ALA A 114 13.86 -3.35 5.21
CA ALA A 114 14.89 -2.89 6.11
C ALA A 114 15.86 -4.02 6.52
N VAL A 115 15.35 -5.22 6.78
CA VAL A 115 16.19 -6.40 7.09
C VAL A 115 17.09 -6.75 5.91
N VAL A 116 16.53 -6.86 4.70
CA VAL A 116 17.32 -7.15 3.48
C VAL A 116 18.36 -6.06 3.23
N PHE A 117 18.01 -4.78 3.46
CA PHE A 117 18.96 -3.67 3.41
C PHE A 117 20.10 -3.80 4.44
N LEU A 118 19.82 -4.17 5.68
CA LEU A 118 20.85 -4.36 6.70
C LEU A 118 21.79 -5.53 6.37
N VAL A 119 21.26 -6.60 5.75
CA VAL A 119 22.07 -7.71 5.24
C VAL A 119 23.00 -7.25 4.11
N TYR A 120 22.51 -6.43 3.17
CA TYR A 120 23.33 -5.85 2.10
C TYR A 120 24.36 -4.85 2.62
N ARG A 121 24.00 -4.06 3.63
CA ARG A 121 24.89 -3.07 4.25
C ARG A 121 26.07 -3.72 4.95
N GLU A 122 25.84 -4.82 5.66
CA GLU A 122 26.93 -5.56 6.33
C GLU A 122 28.04 -5.95 5.35
N GLN A 123 27.68 -6.32 4.12
CA GLN A 123 28.64 -6.73 3.08
C GLN A 123 29.51 -5.57 2.61
N ASN A 124 28.90 -4.41 2.36
CA ASN A 124 29.59 -3.23 1.85
C ASN A 124 30.45 -2.53 2.91
N GLY A 125 30.26 -2.84 4.20
CA GLY A 125 31.06 -2.33 5.32
C GLY A 125 32.23 -3.25 5.74
N ALA A 126 32.42 -4.40 5.11
CA ALA A 126 33.56 -5.26 5.38
C ALA A 126 34.84 -4.67 4.75
N PRO A 127 36.00 -4.69 5.44
CA PRO A 127 37.29 -4.37 4.82
C PRO A 127 37.43 -5.22 3.57
N HIS A 128 37.68 -4.58 2.42
CA HIS A 128 38.02 -5.26 1.17
C HIS A 128 39.45 -5.78 1.21
N ASP A 129 39.83 -6.40 2.33
CA ASP A 129 41.13 -7.05 2.43
C ASP A 129 41.02 -8.37 1.67
N ARG A 130 41.54 -8.37 0.44
CA ARG A 130 41.57 -9.54 -0.44
C ARG A 130 42.42 -10.68 0.14
N GLN A 131 43.24 -10.41 1.16
CA GLN A 131 44.00 -11.43 1.88
C GLN A 131 43.11 -12.30 2.77
N LEU A 132 41.92 -11.82 3.15
CA LEU A 132 40.97 -12.60 3.95
C LEU A 132 40.30 -13.71 3.11
N ALA A 133 40.16 -14.90 3.71
CA ALA A 133 39.49 -16.04 3.10
C ALA A 133 37.99 -15.75 2.81
N ARG A 134 37.46 -16.44 1.79
CA ARG A 134 36.01 -16.46 1.50
C ARG A 134 35.24 -17.06 2.67
N SER A 135 34.10 -16.46 3.00
CA SER A 135 33.27 -16.92 4.12
C SER A 135 32.11 -17.80 3.64
N THR A 136 32.39 -19.05 3.29
CA THR A 136 31.39 -19.99 2.76
C THR A 136 30.17 -20.15 3.67
N GLY A 137 30.36 -20.19 4.99
CA GLY A 137 29.24 -20.30 5.94
C GLY A 137 28.29 -19.09 5.92
N VAL A 138 28.82 -17.87 5.74
CA VAL A 138 27.97 -16.66 5.61
C VAL A 138 27.22 -16.67 4.27
N LEU A 139 27.88 -17.12 3.20
CA LEU A 139 27.24 -17.29 1.90
C LEU A 139 26.06 -18.26 1.96
N VAL A 140 26.27 -19.46 2.52
CA VAL A 140 25.21 -20.47 2.68
C VAL A 140 24.05 -19.91 3.52
N LEU A 141 24.34 -19.25 4.65
CA LEU A 141 23.31 -18.66 5.50
C LEU A 141 22.46 -17.62 4.75
N LYS A 142 23.10 -16.70 4.01
CA LYS A 142 22.40 -15.68 3.23
C LYS A 142 21.63 -16.27 2.06
N ALA A 143 22.18 -17.28 1.38
CA ALA A 143 21.51 -17.99 0.29
C ALA A 143 20.27 -18.74 0.77
N LEU A 144 20.36 -19.45 1.91
CA LEU A 144 19.21 -20.11 2.53
C LEU A 144 18.16 -19.10 2.98
N GLY A 145 18.56 -18.01 3.65
CA GLY A 145 17.65 -16.94 4.07
C GLY A 145 16.93 -16.29 2.88
N ALA A 146 17.67 -16.00 1.80
CA ALA A 146 17.12 -15.50 0.54
C ALA A 146 16.15 -16.50 -0.10
N GLY A 147 16.51 -17.79 -0.16
CA GLY A 147 15.67 -18.85 -0.70
C GLY A 147 14.36 -19.00 0.07
N VAL A 148 14.43 -19.05 1.41
CA VAL A 148 13.24 -19.08 2.28
C VAL A 148 12.38 -17.84 2.05
N PHE A 149 12.98 -16.65 1.96
CA PHE A 149 12.23 -15.42 1.71
C PHE A 149 11.49 -15.44 0.36
N VAL A 150 12.14 -15.89 -0.71
CA VAL A 150 11.49 -16.02 -2.04
C VAL A 150 10.39 -17.09 -2.00
N LEU A 151 10.58 -18.21 -1.30
CA LEU A 151 9.54 -19.21 -1.09
C LEU A 151 8.35 -18.66 -0.32
N LEU A 152 8.56 -17.77 0.66
CA LEU A 152 7.49 -17.08 1.37
C LEU A 152 6.71 -16.14 0.44
N LEU A 153 7.38 -15.41 -0.46
CA LEU A 153 6.72 -14.59 -1.47
C LEU A 153 5.89 -15.45 -2.44
N LEU A 154 6.45 -16.56 -2.92
CA LEU A 154 5.72 -17.54 -3.74
C LEU A 154 4.53 -18.13 -3.00
N GLY A 155 4.68 -18.46 -1.71
CA GLY A 155 3.61 -18.93 -0.85
C GLY A 155 2.51 -17.90 -0.65
N LEU A 156 2.88 -16.62 -0.51
CA LEU A 156 1.94 -15.50 -0.41
C LEU A 156 1.09 -15.36 -1.67
N VAL A 157 1.71 -15.43 -2.86
CA VAL A 157 0.99 -15.28 -4.13
C VAL A 157 0.45 -16.59 -4.70
N ARG A 158 0.72 -17.74 -4.07
CA ARG A 158 0.31 -19.08 -4.52
C ARG A 158 -1.17 -19.20 -4.93
N PRO A 159 -2.13 -18.57 -4.23
CA PRO A 159 -3.53 -18.60 -4.66
C PRO A 159 -3.78 -18.00 -6.06
N ARG A 160 -2.85 -17.18 -6.57
CA ARG A 160 -2.91 -16.48 -7.87
C ARG A 160 -1.53 -16.36 -8.52
N LEU A 161 -1.03 -17.45 -9.10
CA LEU A 161 0.28 -17.53 -9.80
C LEU A 161 0.23 -17.07 -11.27
N ALA A 162 -0.56 -16.05 -11.59
CA ALA A 162 -0.56 -15.50 -12.94
C ALA A 162 0.78 -14.76 -13.22
N PRO A 163 1.22 -14.66 -14.49
CA PRO A 163 2.54 -14.13 -14.82
C PRO A 163 2.80 -12.70 -14.30
N MET A 164 1.77 -11.86 -14.28
CA MET A 164 1.89 -10.47 -13.82
C MET A 164 2.05 -10.36 -12.32
N GLU A 165 1.38 -11.20 -11.55
CA GLU A 165 1.52 -11.33 -10.11
C GLU A 165 2.93 -11.79 -9.74
N VAL A 166 3.47 -12.79 -10.45
CA VAL A 166 4.86 -13.22 -10.27
C VAL A 166 5.82 -12.08 -10.60
N LEU A 167 5.63 -11.40 -11.75
CA LEU A 167 6.48 -10.29 -12.18
C LEU A 167 6.48 -9.12 -11.18
N HIS A 168 5.33 -8.78 -10.57
CA HIS A 168 5.24 -7.62 -9.68
C HIS A 168 5.55 -7.95 -8.22
N PHE A 169 5.22 -9.15 -7.75
CA PHE A 169 5.24 -9.48 -6.32
C PHE A 169 6.32 -10.49 -5.91
N VAL A 170 6.91 -11.22 -6.86
CA VAL A 170 7.97 -12.20 -6.57
C VAL A 170 9.30 -11.76 -7.17
N VAL A 171 9.33 -11.42 -8.46
CA VAL A 171 10.57 -11.09 -9.18
C VAL A 171 11.35 -9.94 -8.52
N PRO A 172 10.74 -8.82 -8.05
CA PRO A 172 11.51 -7.72 -7.45
C PRO A 172 12.15 -8.13 -6.12
N GLY A 173 11.42 -8.89 -5.28
CA GLY A 173 11.95 -9.46 -4.04
C GLY A 173 13.06 -10.50 -4.30
N GLY A 174 12.89 -11.32 -5.34
CA GLY A 174 13.92 -12.24 -5.82
C GLY A 174 15.17 -11.52 -6.34
N ALA A 175 15.02 -10.42 -7.07
CA ALA A 175 16.13 -9.64 -7.62
C ALA A 175 17.00 -9.02 -6.51
N ILE A 176 16.39 -8.39 -5.49
CA ILE A 176 17.15 -7.83 -4.36
C ILE A 176 17.84 -8.93 -3.54
N CYS A 177 17.21 -10.09 -3.37
CA CYS A 177 17.82 -11.24 -2.69
C CYS A 177 18.96 -11.85 -3.52
N GLY A 178 18.76 -11.99 -4.82
CA GLY A 178 19.76 -12.47 -5.76
C GLY A 178 20.99 -11.57 -5.76
N LEU A 179 20.80 -10.24 -5.74
CA LEU A 179 21.89 -9.28 -5.60
C LEU A 179 22.66 -9.48 -4.29
N VAL A 180 21.98 -9.66 -3.15
CA VAL A 180 22.62 -9.93 -1.84
C VAL A 180 23.46 -11.21 -1.84
N VAL A 181 22.96 -12.27 -2.48
CA VAL A 181 23.69 -13.54 -2.59
C VAL A 181 24.87 -13.40 -3.55
N TRP A 182 24.67 -12.72 -4.67
CA TRP A 182 25.71 -12.47 -5.67
C TRP A 182 26.86 -11.62 -5.12
N SER A 183 26.56 -10.54 -4.38
CA SER A 183 27.57 -9.70 -3.75
C SER A 183 28.34 -10.46 -2.68
N GLU A 184 27.66 -11.33 -1.92
CA GLU A 184 28.31 -12.21 -0.94
C GLU A 184 29.28 -13.19 -1.61
N TRP A 185 28.87 -13.81 -2.72
CA TRP A 185 29.70 -14.75 -3.46
C TRP A 185 30.95 -14.08 -4.06
N ARG A 186 30.80 -12.87 -4.57
CA ARG A 186 31.88 -12.11 -5.20
C ARG A 186 32.88 -11.56 -4.17
N ASP A 187 32.36 -10.84 -3.17
CA ASP A 187 33.14 -9.95 -2.30
C ASP A 187 33.14 -10.37 -0.82
N GLY A 188 32.37 -11.40 -0.44
CA GLY A 188 32.21 -11.84 0.96
C GLY A 188 33.46 -12.49 1.57
N ARG A 189 34.26 -11.69 2.28
CA ARG A 189 35.50 -12.12 2.97
C ARG A 189 35.43 -11.94 4.49
N GLY A 190 36.29 -12.67 5.20
CA GLY A 190 36.51 -12.51 6.65
C GLY A 190 35.75 -13.50 7.53
N PRO A 191 36.06 -13.55 8.85
CA PRO A 191 35.57 -14.59 9.75
C PRO A 191 34.08 -14.46 10.08
N PHE A 192 33.36 -15.59 10.09
CA PHE A 192 31.92 -15.68 10.35
C PHE A 192 31.48 -14.92 11.60
N ARG A 193 32.17 -15.11 12.73
CA ARG A 193 31.80 -14.50 14.03
C ARG A 193 31.78 -12.98 13.99
N VAL A 194 32.77 -12.36 13.35
CA VAL A 194 32.87 -10.89 13.25
C VAL A 194 31.74 -10.34 12.40
N ARG A 195 31.43 -11.01 11.30
CA ARG A 195 30.37 -10.64 10.36
C ARG A 195 28.98 -10.82 10.95
N ALA A 196 28.76 -11.95 11.63
CA ALA A 196 27.54 -12.20 12.40
C ALA A 196 27.32 -11.09 13.45
N ALA A 197 28.34 -10.71 14.22
CA ALA A 197 28.23 -9.62 15.18
C ALA A 197 27.93 -8.25 14.52
N ARG A 198 28.52 -7.98 13.35
CA ARG A 198 28.25 -6.76 12.57
C ARG A 198 26.84 -6.69 11.99
N LEU A 199 26.20 -7.83 11.73
CA LEU A 199 24.80 -7.90 11.29
C LEU A 199 23.81 -7.87 12.46
N VAL A 200 24.06 -8.70 13.48
CA VAL A 200 23.14 -8.89 14.61
C VAL A 200 22.97 -7.60 15.41
N ARG A 201 24.04 -6.82 15.65
CA ARG A 201 23.94 -5.57 16.42
C ARG A 201 22.98 -4.55 15.78
N PRO A 202 23.08 -4.20 14.47
CA PRO A 202 22.08 -3.41 13.78
C PRO A 202 20.67 -4.02 13.81
N LEU A 203 20.56 -5.33 13.57
CA LEU A 203 19.26 -6.02 13.59
C LEU A 203 18.59 -5.97 14.95
N LEU A 204 19.34 -6.07 16.05
CA LEU A 204 18.81 -5.93 17.41
C LEU A 204 18.30 -4.51 17.68
N ALA A 205 19.06 -3.49 17.29
CA ALA A 205 18.62 -2.10 17.46
C ALA A 205 17.34 -1.80 16.66
N PHE A 206 17.29 -2.27 15.40
CA PHE A 206 16.10 -2.15 14.55
C PHE A 206 14.93 -2.99 15.10
N GLY A 207 15.17 -4.25 15.44
CA GLY A 207 14.18 -5.18 15.97
C GLY A 207 13.58 -4.72 17.29
N ALA A 208 14.39 -4.16 18.19
CA ALA A 208 13.89 -3.53 19.42
C ALA A 208 12.92 -2.37 19.12
N GLY A 209 13.21 -1.58 18.09
CA GLY A 209 12.30 -0.55 17.60
C GLY A 209 10.98 -1.13 17.09
N VAL A 210 11.01 -2.22 16.32
CA VAL A 210 9.80 -2.89 15.80
C VAL A 210 8.96 -3.49 16.94
N VAL A 211 9.62 -4.17 17.88
CA VAL A 211 8.97 -4.87 18.98
C VAL A 211 8.39 -3.91 20.01
N ALA A 212 9.01 -2.74 20.26
CA ALA A 212 8.56 -1.80 21.28
C ALA A 212 7.06 -1.41 21.17
N PRO A 213 6.55 -0.86 20.05
CA PRO A 213 5.14 -0.51 19.94
C PRO A 213 4.24 -1.76 19.90
N VAL A 214 4.69 -2.85 19.25
CA VAL A 214 3.91 -4.09 19.15
C VAL A 214 3.74 -4.75 20.52
N GLY A 215 4.79 -4.79 21.33
CA GLY A 215 4.77 -5.33 22.69
C GLY A 215 3.84 -4.53 23.60
N VAL A 216 3.87 -3.19 23.53
CA VAL A 216 2.93 -2.33 24.26
C VAL A 216 1.48 -2.61 23.85
N PHE A 217 1.22 -2.79 22.56
CA PHE A 217 -0.11 -3.14 22.06
C PHE A 217 -0.58 -4.54 22.51
N LEU A 218 0.32 -5.51 22.57
CA LEU A 218 0.00 -6.88 22.96
C LEU A 218 -0.17 -7.07 24.48
N LEU A 219 0.38 -6.17 25.30
CA LEU A 219 0.38 -6.29 26.76
C LEU A 219 -1.02 -6.56 27.36
N PRO A 220 -2.09 -5.82 27.01
CA PRO A 220 -3.42 -6.10 27.55
C PRO A 220 -3.98 -7.47 27.14
N TYR A 221 -3.61 -7.96 25.94
CA TYR A 221 -4.04 -9.27 25.45
C TYR A 221 -3.27 -10.41 26.12
N CYS A 222 -2.00 -10.19 26.47
CA CYS A 222 -1.23 -11.12 27.29
C CYS A 222 -1.84 -11.24 28.69
N VAL A 223 -2.07 -10.09 29.35
CA VAL A 223 -2.64 -10.05 30.71
C VAL A 223 -4.05 -10.64 30.74
N GLY A 224 -4.86 -10.39 29.71
CA GLY A 224 -6.23 -10.90 29.59
C GLY A 224 -6.37 -12.30 29.00
N GLY A 225 -5.27 -13.01 28.70
CA GLY A 225 -5.33 -14.37 28.12
C GLY A 225 -5.94 -14.47 26.71
N SER A 226 -6.02 -13.36 25.97
CA SER A 226 -6.74 -13.24 24.69
C SER A 226 -5.83 -13.14 23.45
N LEU A 227 -4.57 -13.57 23.56
CA LEU A 227 -3.61 -13.58 22.44
C LEU A 227 -4.09 -14.38 21.22
N ARG A 228 -4.89 -15.42 21.44
CA ARG A 228 -5.48 -16.22 20.35
C ARG A 228 -6.40 -15.37 19.46
N ASP A 229 -7.10 -14.39 20.01
CA ASP A 229 -7.97 -13.49 19.26
C ASP A 229 -7.17 -12.54 18.38
N VAL A 230 -6.03 -12.04 18.88
CA VAL A 230 -5.10 -11.24 18.08
C VAL A 230 -4.54 -12.06 16.93
N TRP A 231 -4.04 -13.27 17.21
CA TRP A 231 -3.51 -14.17 16.19
C TRP A 231 -4.55 -14.44 15.09
N ARG A 232 -5.78 -14.75 15.51
CA ARG A 232 -6.88 -15.01 14.61
C ARG A 232 -7.24 -13.78 13.77
N GLY A 233 -7.43 -12.63 14.41
CA GLY A 233 -7.86 -11.39 13.76
C GLY A 233 -6.80 -10.83 12.79
N VAL A 234 -5.52 -10.99 13.11
CA VAL A 234 -4.41 -10.42 12.33
C VAL A 234 -3.92 -11.36 11.21
N PHE A 235 -3.91 -12.68 11.42
CA PHE A 235 -3.28 -13.62 10.47
C PHE A 235 -4.22 -14.64 9.82
N ILE A 236 -5.29 -15.04 10.51
CA ILE A 236 -6.23 -16.07 9.99
C ILE A 236 -7.36 -15.41 9.22
N LEU A 237 -8.12 -14.53 9.89
CA LEU A 237 -9.33 -13.92 9.34
C LEU A 237 -9.08 -13.14 8.04
N PRO A 238 -7.94 -12.42 7.86
CA PRO A 238 -7.71 -11.69 6.63
C PRO A 238 -7.57 -12.56 5.38
N ARG A 239 -7.28 -13.86 5.51
CA ARG A 239 -7.18 -14.80 4.38
C ARG A 239 -8.46 -14.90 3.58
N ARG A 240 -9.64 -14.66 4.19
CA ARG A 240 -10.92 -14.62 3.47
C ARG A 240 -11.00 -13.57 2.36
N ARG A 241 -10.15 -12.54 2.40
CA ARG A 241 -10.03 -11.55 1.32
C ARG A 241 -9.47 -12.15 0.03
N LEU A 242 -8.72 -13.24 0.11
CA LEU A 242 -8.18 -13.94 -1.06
C LEU A 242 -9.30 -14.56 -1.91
N GLU A 243 -10.40 -14.94 -1.26
CA GLU A 243 -11.57 -15.55 -1.89
C GLU A 243 -12.61 -14.48 -2.26
N ALA A 244 -13.03 -13.65 -1.29
CA ALA A 244 -14.18 -12.78 -1.44
C ALA A 244 -13.88 -11.38 -2.02
N ALA A 245 -12.61 -10.93 -2.00
CA ALA A 245 -12.27 -9.53 -2.26
C ALA A 245 -10.94 -9.36 -3.01
N ALA A 246 -10.57 -10.31 -3.86
CA ALA A 246 -9.29 -10.29 -4.56
C ALA A 246 -9.44 -9.84 -6.03
N PHE A 247 -8.57 -8.93 -6.46
CA PHE A 247 -8.57 -8.31 -7.79
C PHE A 247 -7.17 -8.44 -8.41
N GLY A 248 -7.08 -9.07 -9.58
CA GLY A 248 -5.81 -9.38 -10.23
C GLY A 248 -5.14 -8.17 -10.89
N LEU A 249 -3.88 -8.33 -11.29
CA LEU A 249 -3.22 -7.36 -12.16
C LEU A 249 -3.77 -7.47 -13.59
N PRO A 250 -3.63 -6.40 -14.41
CA PRO A 250 -3.93 -6.49 -15.83
C PRO A 250 -3.10 -7.58 -16.53
N PRO A 251 -3.52 -8.07 -17.70
CA PRO A 251 -2.80 -9.12 -18.42
C PRO A 251 -1.35 -8.76 -18.79
N ALA A 252 -0.50 -9.76 -19.02
CA ALA A 252 0.94 -9.57 -19.25
C ALA A 252 1.30 -8.70 -20.47
N TRP A 253 0.46 -8.68 -21.51
CA TRP A 253 0.68 -7.83 -22.69
C TRP A 253 0.69 -6.34 -22.35
N THR A 254 0.09 -5.92 -21.22
CA THR A 254 0.08 -4.52 -20.79
C THR A 254 1.48 -3.98 -20.49
N VAL A 255 2.48 -4.85 -20.27
CA VAL A 255 3.90 -4.47 -20.14
C VAL A 255 4.43 -3.76 -21.40
N LEU A 256 3.85 -4.02 -22.57
CA LEU A 256 4.23 -3.36 -23.82
C LEU A 256 4.12 -1.83 -23.73
N ALA A 257 3.12 -1.32 -23.00
CA ALA A 257 2.93 0.12 -22.79
C ALA A 257 4.06 0.75 -21.95
N ALA A 258 4.77 -0.03 -21.13
CA ALA A 258 5.87 0.43 -20.30
C ALA A 258 7.24 0.34 -21.01
N LEU A 259 7.35 -0.43 -22.10
CA LEU A 259 8.62 -0.69 -22.79
C LEU A 259 9.40 0.58 -23.18
N PRO A 260 8.77 1.64 -23.71
CA PRO A 260 9.51 2.86 -24.05
C PRO A 260 10.25 3.44 -22.85
N PHE A 261 9.62 3.50 -21.67
CA PHE A 261 10.27 4.02 -20.48
C PHE A 261 11.28 3.03 -19.89
N ILE A 262 10.96 1.73 -19.87
CA ILE A 262 11.87 0.67 -19.43
C ILE A 262 13.17 0.71 -20.25
N ALA A 263 13.08 0.92 -21.57
CA ALA A 263 14.24 1.03 -22.44
C ALA A 263 15.15 2.18 -22.03
N THR A 264 14.60 3.36 -21.67
CA THR A 264 15.39 4.50 -21.20
C THR A 264 16.10 4.25 -19.88
N LEU A 265 15.51 3.41 -19.00
CA LEU A 265 16.15 2.99 -17.75
C LEU A 265 17.27 1.96 -18.00
N ALA A 266 17.04 1.01 -18.91
CA ALA A 266 17.95 -0.11 -19.17
C ALA A 266 19.17 0.31 -19.99
N PHE A 267 18.94 1.13 -21.02
CA PHE A 267 19.92 1.53 -22.03
C PHE A 267 20.20 3.03 -21.91
N PRO A 268 21.17 3.43 -21.07
CA PRO A 268 21.65 4.80 -21.05
C PRO A 268 22.38 5.08 -22.38
N ILE A 269 21.77 5.88 -23.25
CA ILE A 269 22.32 6.26 -24.56
C ILE A 269 22.82 7.69 -24.48
N ALA A 270 24.08 7.90 -24.86
CA ALA A 270 24.63 9.23 -25.12
C ALA A 270 24.37 9.60 -26.59
N LEU A 271 23.56 10.64 -26.81
CA LEU A 271 23.27 11.16 -28.15
C LEU A 271 24.06 12.46 -28.41
N PRO A 272 24.40 12.77 -29.67
CA PRO A 272 24.89 14.10 -30.03
C PRO A 272 23.84 15.17 -29.69
N ARG A 273 24.27 16.33 -29.16
CA ARG A 273 23.36 17.38 -28.66
C ARG A 273 22.21 17.77 -29.61
N ARG A 274 22.48 17.89 -30.92
CA ARG A 274 21.45 18.24 -31.91
C ARG A 274 20.39 17.14 -32.06
N VAL A 275 20.82 15.88 -32.07
CA VAL A 275 19.93 14.72 -32.14
C VAL A 275 19.12 14.60 -30.85
N GLU A 276 19.78 14.79 -29.70
CA GLU A 276 19.11 14.81 -28.40
C GLU A 276 18.01 15.88 -28.35
N GLN A 277 18.28 17.11 -28.81
CA GLN A 277 17.29 18.19 -28.85
C GLN A 277 16.11 17.88 -29.77
N ALA A 278 16.35 17.34 -30.97
CA ALA A 278 15.29 16.93 -31.90
C ALA A 278 14.42 15.80 -31.30
N VAL A 279 15.06 14.77 -30.73
CA VAL A 279 14.37 13.66 -30.05
C VAL A 279 13.54 14.17 -28.88
N LEU A 280 14.10 15.07 -28.05
CA LEU A 280 13.38 15.67 -26.93
C LEU A 280 12.17 16.48 -27.41
N GLY A 281 12.30 17.27 -28.47
CA GLY A 281 11.18 18.03 -29.05
C GLY A 281 10.04 17.11 -29.50
N ILE A 282 10.37 16.05 -30.25
CA ILE A 282 9.39 15.05 -30.71
C ILE A 282 8.74 14.35 -29.52
N VAL A 283 9.53 13.89 -28.54
CA VAL A 283 9.02 13.21 -27.35
C VAL A 283 8.10 14.12 -26.54
N VAL A 284 8.47 15.39 -26.34
CA VAL A 284 7.62 16.35 -25.61
C VAL A 284 6.29 16.55 -26.33
N LEU A 285 6.30 16.74 -27.65
CA LEU A 285 5.06 16.89 -28.43
C LEU A 285 4.18 15.65 -28.36
N LEU A 286 4.75 14.45 -28.48
CA LEU A 286 4.02 13.19 -28.37
C LEU A 286 3.41 13.00 -26.98
N LEU A 287 4.20 13.21 -25.93
CA LEU A 287 3.73 13.09 -24.54
C LEU A 287 2.66 14.14 -24.21
N ALA A 288 2.81 15.37 -24.70
CA ALA A 288 1.80 16.43 -24.55
C ALA A 288 0.49 16.03 -25.26
N GLY A 289 0.57 15.51 -26.49
CA GLY A 289 -0.59 14.99 -27.21
C GLY A 289 -1.32 13.89 -26.43
N ILE A 290 -0.59 12.93 -25.85
CA ILE A 290 -1.18 11.87 -25.00
C ILE A 290 -1.89 12.46 -23.78
N VAL A 291 -1.30 13.45 -23.10
CA VAL A 291 -1.94 14.12 -21.95
C VAL A 291 -3.20 14.85 -22.37
N MET A 292 -3.19 15.55 -23.51
CA MET A 292 -4.35 16.25 -24.03
C MET A 292 -5.48 15.28 -24.43
N SER A 293 -5.13 14.08 -24.91
CA SER A 293 -6.07 13.02 -25.27
C SER A 293 -6.48 12.10 -24.11
N ALA A 294 -6.02 12.35 -22.88
CA ALA A 294 -6.25 11.46 -21.73
C ALA A 294 -7.71 11.39 -21.27
N ASN A 295 -8.60 12.22 -21.80
CA ASN A 295 -10.06 12.09 -21.59
C ASN A 295 -10.66 10.90 -22.35
N HIS A 296 -9.95 10.36 -23.35
CA HIS A 296 -10.35 9.14 -24.04
C HIS A 296 -9.93 7.91 -23.22
N GLU A 297 -10.90 7.05 -22.92
CA GLU A 297 -10.71 5.86 -22.07
C GLU A 297 -9.55 4.95 -22.51
N PRO A 298 -9.35 4.62 -23.81
CA PRO A 298 -8.20 3.82 -24.23
C PRO A 298 -6.84 4.46 -23.93
N VAL A 299 -6.73 5.78 -24.12
CA VAL A 299 -5.50 6.54 -23.82
C VAL A 299 -5.24 6.55 -22.33
N PHE A 300 -6.28 6.80 -21.54
CA PHE A 300 -6.20 6.76 -20.08
C PHE A 300 -5.71 5.40 -19.55
N HIS A 301 -6.26 4.30 -20.06
CA HIS A 301 -5.82 2.96 -19.70
C HIS A 301 -4.40 2.65 -20.17
N ALA A 302 -4.00 3.12 -21.36
CA ALA A 302 -2.63 2.94 -21.84
C ALA A 302 -1.60 3.58 -20.91
N VAL A 303 -1.87 4.77 -20.37
CA VAL A 303 -1.00 5.41 -19.36
C VAL A 303 -0.97 4.63 -18.04
N TRP A 304 -2.10 4.06 -17.63
CA TRP A 304 -2.12 3.16 -16.46
C TRP A 304 -1.33 1.88 -16.67
N TYR A 305 -1.36 1.33 -17.87
CA TYR A 305 -0.57 0.15 -18.23
C TYR A 305 0.92 0.46 -18.32
N SER A 306 1.31 1.69 -18.70
CA SER A 306 2.71 2.08 -18.74
C SER A 306 3.34 2.28 -17.36
N VAL A 307 2.57 2.70 -16.35
CA VAL A 307 3.11 3.02 -15.03
C VAL A 307 3.32 1.79 -14.13
N ARG A 308 2.46 0.77 -14.23
CA ARG A 308 2.49 -0.39 -13.32
C ARG A 308 3.82 -1.18 -13.37
N PRO A 309 4.35 -1.54 -14.55
CA PRO A 309 5.58 -2.33 -14.66
C PRO A 309 6.86 -1.55 -14.33
N ILE A 310 6.77 -0.25 -14.04
CA ILE A 310 7.94 0.57 -13.67
C ILE A 310 8.57 0.05 -12.37
N CYS A 311 7.78 -0.42 -11.40
CA CYS A 311 8.31 -0.96 -10.15
C CYS A 311 9.23 -2.17 -10.39
N PRO A 312 8.76 -3.29 -10.99
CA PRO A 312 9.64 -4.42 -11.25
C PRO A 312 10.81 -4.05 -12.16
N ALA A 313 10.59 -3.23 -13.20
CA ALA A 313 11.66 -2.81 -14.09
C ALA A 313 12.77 -2.03 -13.37
N ALA A 314 12.43 -1.01 -12.57
CA ALA A 314 13.39 -0.22 -11.82
C ALA A 314 14.19 -1.08 -10.83
N VAL A 315 13.54 -2.04 -10.16
CA VAL A 315 14.22 -2.96 -9.23
C VAL A 315 15.17 -3.90 -9.96
N ILE A 316 14.73 -4.54 -11.04
CA ILE A 316 15.57 -5.47 -11.82
C ILE A 316 16.77 -4.71 -12.42
N ILE A 317 16.52 -3.61 -13.13
CA ILE A 317 17.57 -2.81 -13.77
C ILE A 317 18.52 -2.24 -12.73
N GLY A 318 18.00 -1.75 -11.60
CA GLY A 318 18.83 -1.25 -10.50
C GLY A 318 19.69 -2.32 -9.85
N CYS A 319 19.16 -3.53 -9.65
CA CYS A 319 19.96 -4.66 -9.17
C CYS A 319 21.05 -5.03 -10.17
N LEU A 320 20.73 -5.11 -11.46
CA LEU A 320 21.71 -5.36 -12.52
C LEU A 320 22.79 -4.28 -12.57
N ALA A 321 22.42 -3.00 -12.43
CA ALA A 321 23.37 -1.89 -12.38
C ALA A 321 24.33 -2.00 -11.20
N LEU A 322 23.85 -2.48 -10.04
CA LEU A 322 24.69 -2.74 -8.85
C LEU A 322 25.59 -3.99 -9.00
N THR A 323 25.27 -4.93 -9.90
CA THR A 323 26.15 -6.08 -10.21
C THR A 323 27.24 -5.77 -11.24
N SER A 324 26.99 -4.83 -12.15
CA SER A 324 27.92 -4.52 -13.24
C SER A 324 29.23 -3.94 -12.67
N PRO A 325 30.40 -4.55 -12.89
CA PRO A 325 31.67 -4.04 -12.36
C PRO A 325 31.94 -2.60 -12.79
N SER A 326 31.68 -2.30 -14.07
CA SER A 326 31.94 -0.98 -14.68
C SER A 326 31.02 0.10 -14.12
N ARG A 327 29.73 -0.21 -13.88
CA ARG A 327 28.77 0.75 -13.30
C ARG A 327 28.84 0.82 -11.78
N ALA A 328 29.12 -0.30 -11.13
CA ALA A 328 29.30 -0.33 -9.69
C ALA A 328 30.56 0.46 -9.30
N ALA A 329 31.69 0.25 -9.99
CA ALA A 329 32.96 0.91 -9.69
C ALA A 329 32.88 2.45 -9.71
N THR A 330 31.97 3.03 -10.50
CA THR A 330 31.78 4.48 -10.56
C THR A 330 30.92 5.04 -9.41
N LEU A 331 30.18 4.18 -8.69
CA LEU A 331 29.34 4.58 -7.58
C LEU A 331 30.08 4.53 -6.24
N ALA A 332 30.07 5.65 -5.52
CA ALA A 332 30.53 5.73 -4.14
C ALA A 332 29.78 4.69 -3.27
N PRO A 333 30.45 4.05 -2.27
CA PRO A 333 29.85 3.01 -1.45
C PRO A 333 28.52 3.42 -0.79
N LYS A 334 28.45 4.64 -0.28
CA LYS A 334 27.22 5.20 0.31
C LYS A 334 26.09 5.27 -0.71
N ARG A 335 26.35 5.72 -1.94
CA ARG A 335 25.34 5.84 -3.00
C ARG A 335 24.75 4.48 -3.40
N ARG A 336 25.56 3.42 -3.38
CA ARG A 336 25.09 2.04 -3.60
C ARG A 336 24.09 1.60 -2.52
N LEU A 337 24.37 1.92 -1.25
CA LEU A 337 23.47 1.62 -0.13
C LEU A 337 22.16 2.42 -0.20
N GLU A 338 22.25 3.71 -0.54
CA GLU A 338 21.06 4.56 -0.73
C GLU A 338 20.17 4.05 -1.87
N LEU A 339 20.76 3.68 -3.01
CA LEU A 339 20.04 3.09 -4.13
C LEU A 339 19.39 1.76 -3.72
N PHE A 340 20.16 0.83 -3.15
CA PHE A 340 19.64 -0.48 -2.73
C PHE A 340 18.47 -0.34 -1.74
N LEU A 341 18.57 0.57 -0.77
CA LEU A 341 17.49 0.81 0.19
C LEU A 341 16.18 1.20 -0.51
N LEU A 342 16.25 2.14 -1.46
CA LEU A 342 15.05 2.59 -2.17
C LEU A 342 14.49 1.51 -3.10
N LEU A 343 15.35 0.72 -3.75
CA LEU A 343 14.92 -0.44 -4.54
C LEU A 343 14.22 -1.49 -3.65
N ALA A 344 14.78 -1.81 -2.47
CA ALA A 344 14.20 -2.79 -1.55
C ALA A 344 12.86 -2.31 -0.97
N VAL A 345 12.77 -1.04 -0.57
CA VAL A 345 11.53 -0.44 -0.05
C VAL A 345 10.47 -0.35 -1.14
N ALA A 346 10.82 -0.02 -2.39
CA ALA A 346 9.87 -0.03 -3.51
C ALA A 346 9.40 -1.45 -3.85
N ALA A 347 10.34 -2.40 -3.96
CA ALA A 347 10.05 -3.80 -4.27
C ALA A 347 9.04 -4.41 -3.30
N LEU A 348 9.33 -4.36 -1.99
CA LEU A 348 8.46 -4.97 -0.99
C LEU A 348 7.28 -4.07 -0.62
N GLY A 349 7.43 -2.74 -0.67
CA GLY A 349 6.32 -1.81 -0.47
C GLY A 349 5.20 -1.99 -1.51
N SER A 350 5.55 -2.39 -2.75
CA SER A 350 4.58 -2.67 -3.81
C SER A 350 3.61 -3.82 -3.51
N LEU A 351 3.97 -4.73 -2.59
CA LEU A 351 3.14 -5.86 -2.14
C LEU A 351 1.85 -5.42 -1.43
N VAL A 352 1.72 -4.14 -1.07
CA VAL A 352 0.45 -3.56 -0.59
C VAL A 352 -0.71 -3.84 -1.55
N GLN A 353 -0.43 -4.00 -2.84
CA GLN A 353 -1.40 -4.31 -3.89
C GLN A 353 -1.92 -5.76 -3.86
N TYR A 354 -1.28 -6.67 -3.14
CA TYR A 354 -1.77 -8.05 -3.04
C TYR A 354 -2.73 -8.21 -1.84
N PRO A 355 -3.90 -8.88 -2.00
CA PRO A 355 -4.41 -9.56 -3.19
C PRO A 355 -5.39 -8.73 -4.04
N TYR A 356 -5.47 -7.42 -3.81
CA TYR A 356 -6.40 -6.52 -4.48
C TYR A 356 -5.65 -5.42 -5.23
N SER A 357 -5.25 -5.71 -6.47
CA SER A 357 -4.35 -4.90 -7.30
C SER A 357 -5.06 -3.78 -8.09
N HIS A 358 -6.19 -3.30 -7.58
CA HIS A 358 -6.92 -2.17 -8.17
C HIS A 358 -6.05 -0.90 -8.18
N GLY A 359 -6.36 0.06 -9.07
CA GLY A 359 -5.52 1.26 -9.28
C GLY A 359 -5.23 2.06 -8.00
N ILE A 360 -6.21 2.16 -7.10
CA ILE A 360 -6.05 2.85 -5.79
C ILE A 360 -4.94 2.24 -4.94
N TYR A 361 -4.65 0.94 -5.07
CA TYR A 361 -3.59 0.31 -4.30
C TYR A 361 -2.20 0.58 -4.87
N PHE A 362 -2.10 0.83 -6.17
CA PHE A 362 -0.85 1.32 -6.76
C PHE A 362 -0.46 2.69 -6.19
N CYS A 363 -1.44 3.56 -5.93
CA CYS A 363 -1.21 4.88 -5.31
C CYS A 363 -0.55 4.80 -3.93
N TYR A 364 -0.70 3.70 -3.19
CA TYR A 364 0.02 3.46 -1.92
C TYR A 364 1.51 3.12 -2.12
N ALA A 365 1.91 2.69 -3.30
CA ALA A 365 3.30 2.30 -3.62
C ALA A 365 4.01 3.29 -4.55
N ALA A 366 3.24 4.04 -5.36
CA ALA A 366 3.78 4.90 -6.43
C ALA A 366 4.92 5.82 -5.97
N PRO A 367 4.84 6.51 -4.80
CA PRO A 367 5.94 7.38 -4.36
C PRO A 367 7.25 6.65 -4.09
N LEU A 368 7.19 5.42 -3.56
CA LEU A 368 8.38 4.60 -3.33
C LEU A 368 9.03 4.19 -4.65
N VAL A 369 8.20 3.86 -5.65
CA VAL A 369 8.63 3.54 -7.02
C VAL A 369 9.27 4.75 -7.69
N ILE A 370 8.67 5.93 -7.56
CA ILE A 370 9.21 7.19 -8.10
C ILE A 370 10.58 7.49 -7.49
N LEU A 371 10.72 7.42 -6.16
CA LEU A 371 12.00 7.65 -5.50
C LEU A 371 13.07 6.63 -5.94
N ALA A 372 12.70 5.35 -6.07
CA ALA A 372 13.60 4.30 -6.55
C ALA A 372 14.05 4.55 -8.01
N ALA A 373 13.14 4.96 -8.90
CA ALA A 373 13.46 5.29 -10.28
C ALA A 373 14.39 6.52 -10.38
N VAL A 374 14.12 7.58 -9.61
CA VAL A 374 14.97 8.77 -9.54
C VAL A 374 16.37 8.42 -9.03
N ALA A 375 16.45 7.60 -7.97
CA ALA A 375 17.73 7.13 -7.45
C ALA A 375 18.52 6.31 -8.48
N LEU A 376 17.84 5.45 -9.24
CA LEU A 376 18.45 4.65 -10.32
C LEU A 376 19.00 5.53 -11.45
N VAL A 377 18.17 6.45 -11.97
CA VAL A 377 18.56 7.37 -13.05
C VAL A 377 19.76 8.21 -12.65
N THR A 378 19.73 8.79 -11.45
CA THR A 378 20.81 9.67 -10.97
C THR A 378 22.09 8.92 -10.57
N SER A 379 21.97 7.61 -10.31
CA SER A 379 23.10 6.72 -10.06
C SER A 379 23.63 6.08 -11.35
N THR A 380 23.09 6.43 -12.51
CA THR A 380 23.54 5.93 -13.81
C THR A 380 24.23 7.07 -14.59
N PRO A 381 25.57 7.06 -14.73
CA PRO A 381 26.32 8.20 -15.29
C PRO A 381 25.86 8.67 -16.68
N ALA A 382 25.53 7.73 -17.57
CA ALA A 382 25.13 8.00 -18.96
C ALA A 382 23.60 8.08 -19.15
N ALA A 383 22.81 8.15 -18.08
CA ALA A 383 21.34 8.22 -18.22
C ALA A 383 20.90 9.53 -18.90
N PRO A 384 19.93 9.48 -19.84
CA PRO A 384 19.41 10.67 -20.52
C PRO A 384 18.52 11.49 -19.57
N LYS A 385 19.13 12.28 -18.68
CA LYS A 385 18.44 12.99 -17.58
C LYS A 385 17.31 13.92 -18.07
N LEU A 386 17.51 14.60 -19.20
CA LEU A 386 16.48 15.46 -19.79
C LEU A 386 15.25 14.67 -20.24
N LEU A 387 15.46 13.49 -20.85
CA LEU A 387 14.37 12.61 -21.25
C LEU A 387 13.59 12.10 -20.03
N HIS A 388 14.28 11.71 -18.96
CA HIS A 388 13.61 11.33 -17.71
C HIS A 388 12.85 12.51 -17.08
N LEU A 389 13.32 13.75 -17.23
CA LEU A 389 12.60 14.94 -16.80
C LEU A 389 11.34 15.16 -17.64
N CYS A 390 11.37 14.92 -18.95
CA CYS A 390 10.17 14.93 -19.80
C CYS A 390 9.15 13.88 -19.36
N VAL A 391 9.60 12.65 -19.04
CA VAL A 391 8.72 11.59 -18.53
C VAL A 391 8.13 11.95 -17.16
N LEU A 392 8.92 12.57 -16.27
CA LEU A 392 8.42 13.11 -15.01
C LEU A 392 7.33 14.15 -15.26
N GLY A 393 7.59 15.11 -16.16
CA GLY A 393 6.63 16.15 -16.53
C GLY A 393 5.35 15.57 -17.14
N PHE A 394 5.47 14.54 -17.98
CA PHE A 394 4.35 13.82 -18.57
C PHE A 394 3.46 13.16 -17.52
N TYR A 395 4.02 12.34 -16.62
CA TYR A 395 3.24 11.69 -15.58
C TYR A 395 2.68 12.68 -14.57
N LEU A 396 3.36 13.80 -14.31
CA LEU A 396 2.83 14.88 -13.47
C LEU A 396 1.65 15.57 -14.15
N GLY A 397 1.80 15.92 -15.43
CA GLY A 397 0.74 16.50 -16.26
C GLY A 397 -0.50 15.61 -16.27
N PHE A 398 -0.35 14.35 -16.68
CA PHE A 398 -1.43 13.35 -16.66
C PHE A 398 -2.11 13.24 -15.29
N ALA A 399 -1.32 13.21 -14.20
CA ALA A 399 -1.88 13.10 -12.87
C ALA A 399 -2.76 14.30 -12.51
N VAL A 400 -2.30 15.51 -12.79
CA VAL A 400 -3.01 16.74 -12.42
C VAL A 400 -4.21 17.01 -13.34
N THR A 401 -4.09 16.77 -14.64
CA THR A 401 -5.13 17.10 -15.62
C THR A 401 -6.20 16.04 -15.74
N SER A 402 -5.88 14.78 -15.44
CA SER A 402 -6.77 13.64 -15.71
C SER A 402 -6.98 12.79 -14.47
N LEU A 403 -5.93 12.25 -13.86
CA LEU A 403 -6.07 11.27 -12.78
C LEU A 403 -6.73 11.86 -11.51
N ASN A 404 -6.24 12.99 -11.01
CA ASN A 404 -6.74 13.66 -9.80
C ASN A 404 -8.18 14.18 -9.97
N ARG A 405 -8.63 14.32 -11.23
CA ARG A 405 -9.98 14.73 -11.58
C ARG A 405 -10.90 13.54 -11.84
N SER A 406 -10.38 12.32 -11.81
CA SER A 406 -11.16 11.14 -12.16
C SER A 406 -12.07 10.67 -11.03
N ASN A 407 -13.06 9.82 -11.36
CA ASN A 407 -13.87 9.16 -10.35
C ASN A 407 -13.00 8.30 -9.43
N THR A 408 -12.98 8.60 -8.13
CA THR A 408 -12.10 7.91 -7.16
C THR A 408 -12.36 6.40 -7.01
N ARG A 409 -13.57 5.91 -7.32
CA ARG A 409 -13.90 4.46 -7.24
C ARG A 409 -13.17 3.68 -8.32
N ASN A 410 -13.18 4.18 -9.55
CA ASN A 410 -12.62 3.50 -10.71
C ASN A 410 -11.23 4.07 -11.11
N LEU A 411 -10.84 5.19 -10.50
CA LEU A 411 -9.75 6.06 -10.94
C LEU A 411 -9.80 6.32 -12.44
N ALA A 412 -10.99 6.56 -12.99
CA ALA A 412 -11.24 6.78 -14.41
C ALA A 412 -12.55 7.55 -14.62
N GLY A 413 -12.67 8.25 -15.74
CA GLY A 413 -13.88 9.02 -16.10
C GLY A 413 -14.16 10.23 -15.20
N PRO A 414 -15.13 11.08 -15.55
CA PRO A 414 -15.43 12.29 -14.79
C PRO A 414 -15.96 11.95 -13.38
N PRO A 415 -15.69 12.81 -12.38
CA PRO A 415 -16.35 12.71 -11.09
C PRO A 415 -17.78 13.22 -11.33
N GLY A 416 -18.77 12.33 -11.21
CA GLY A 416 -20.19 12.73 -11.36
C GLY A 416 -20.56 13.87 -10.40
N GLU A 417 -21.76 14.43 -10.55
CA GLU A 417 -22.24 15.53 -9.72
C GLU A 417 -22.03 15.27 -8.22
N ARG A 418 -21.51 16.26 -7.49
CA ARG A 418 -21.14 16.15 -6.09
C ARG A 418 -22.00 17.03 -5.20
N ALA A 419 -22.35 16.51 -4.03
CA ALA A 419 -23.08 17.23 -2.99
C ALA A 419 -22.51 16.88 -1.61
N THR A 420 -22.66 17.80 -0.66
CA THR A 420 -22.24 17.56 0.73
C THR A 420 -23.21 16.62 1.42
N LEU A 421 -22.70 15.52 1.98
CA LEU A 421 -23.47 14.62 2.85
C LEU A 421 -23.69 15.29 4.22
N ALA A 422 -24.69 16.16 4.31
CA ALA A 422 -25.03 16.98 5.47
C ALA A 422 -25.73 16.17 6.58
N LEU A 423 -25.04 15.14 7.09
CA LEU A 423 -25.41 14.36 8.27
C LEU A 423 -24.48 14.68 9.43
N ASP A 424 -24.93 14.54 10.68
CA ASP A 424 -24.13 14.79 11.89
C ASP A 424 -22.76 14.09 11.87
N ARG A 425 -22.74 12.84 11.41
CA ARG A 425 -21.52 12.02 11.30
C ARG A 425 -20.94 12.00 9.89
N GLY A 426 -21.54 12.74 8.95
CA GLY A 426 -21.11 12.89 7.56
C GLY A 426 -20.10 14.04 7.39
N GLY A 427 -20.43 14.98 6.50
CA GLY A 427 -19.67 16.21 6.23
C GLY A 427 -18.66 16.11 5.08
N LEU A 428 -18.71 15.05 4.27
CA LEU A 428 -17.88 14.92 3.06
C LEU A 428 -18.70 15.22 1.81
N GLU A 429 -18.03 15.69 0.76
CA GLU A 429 -18.59 15.64 -0.60
C GLU A 429 -18.68 14.19 -1.07
N VAL A 430 -19.85 13.81 -1.57
CA VAL A 430 -20.16 12.51 -2.18
C VAL A 430 -20.91 12.73 -3.49
N ARG A 431 -21.23 11.68 -4.24
CA ARG A 431 -22.08 11.81 -5.43
C ARG A 431 -23.47 12.31 -5.02
N ALA A 432 -24.10 13.16 -5.81
CA ALA A 432 -25.43 13.69 -5.52
C ALA A 432 -26.46 12.56 -5.25
N SER A 433 -26.41 11.49 -6.04
CA SER A 433 -27.23 10.29 -5.83
C SER A 433 -26.97 9.59 -4.49
N ASP A 434 -25.71 9.56 -4.03
CA ASP A 434 -25.36 8.98 -2.73
C ASP A 434 -25.83 9.90 -1.59
N GLN A 435 -25.73 11.22 -1.76
CA GLN A 435 -26.23 12.19 -0.79
C GLN A 435 -27.74 12.02 -0.58
N GLU A 436 -28.52 11.94 -1.65
CA GLU A 436 -29.97 11.76 -1.57
C GLU A 436 -30.31 10.42 -0.91
N LEU A 437 -29.68 9.33 -1.36
CA LEU A 437 -29.91 7.99 -0.84
C LEU A 437 -29.60 7.89 0.66
N TYR A 438 -28.42 8.35 1.09
CA TYR A 438 -28.00 8.23 2.49
C TYR A 438 -28.75 9.17 3.41
N THR A 439 -29.19 10.34 2.92
CA THR A 439 -30.03 11.26 3.70
C THR A 439 -31.39 10.62 3.98
N ARG A 440 -32.04 10.04 2.96
CA ARG A 440 -33.30 9.29 3.14
C ARG A 440 -33.11 8.06 4.03
N LEU A 441 -32.08 7.26 3.77
CA LEU A 441 -31.78 6.06 4.55
C LEU A 441 -31.61 6.36 6.05
N VAL A 442 -30.82 7.38 6.38
CA VAL A 442 -30.57 7.76 7.78
C VAL A 442 -31.85 8.33 8.41
N LYS A 443 -32.62 9.13 7.68
CA LYS A 443 -33.91 9.64 8.16
C LYS A 443 -34.86 8.50 8.53
N GLU A 444 -35.06 7.53 7.64
CA GLU A 444 -35.97 6.40 7.91
C GLU A 444 -35.53 5.56 9.11
N ILE A 445 -34.23 5.29 9.24
CA ILE A 445 -33.70 4.59 10.42
C ILE A 445 -33.99 5.39 11.69
N GLN A 446 -33.84 6.71 11.65
CA GLN A 446 -34.07 7.58 12.81
C GLN A 446 -35.54 7.70 13.18
N THR A 447 -36.46 7.65 12.21
CA THR A 447 -37.91 7.61 12.45
C THR A 447 -38.30 6.39 13.30
N HIS A 448 -37.69 5.23 13.03
CA HIS A 448 -38.08 3.96 13.64
C HIS A 448 -37.15 3.46 14.74
N SER A 449 -36.17 4.26 15.18
CA SER A 449 -35.26 3.86 16.27
C SER A 449 -34.74 5.04 17.08
N ALA A 450 -34.52 4.83 18.37
CA ALA A 450 -33.94 5.84 19.25
C ALA A 450 -32.43 6.04 19.03
N PRO A 451 -31.86 7.22 19.34
CA PRO A 451 -30.41 7.44 19.35
C PRO A 451 -29.65 6.37 20.13
N GLY A 452 -28.59 5.81 19.53
CA GLY A 452 -27.77 4.78 20.17
C GLY A 452 -28.40 3.38 20.25
N ALA A 453 -29.64 3.19 19.77
CA ALA A 453 -30.28 1.89 19.68
C ALA A 453 -29.51 0.93 18.76
N PHE A 454 -29.71 -0.38 18.96
CA PHE A 454 -29.22 -1.41 18.06
C PHE A 454 -30.13 -1.52 16.83
N ILE A 455 -29.53 -1.56 15.64
CA ILE A 455 -30.20 -1.89 14.37
C ILE A 455 -29.44 -3.03 13.72
N TYR A 456 -30.00 -3.75 12.74
CA TYR A 456 -29.21 -4.73 11.98
C TYR A 456 -29.12 -4.32 10.51
N ALA A 457 -27.91 -4.15 9.98
CA ALA A 457 -27.69 -3.70 8.61
C ALA A 457 -26.82 -4.72 7.89
N ALA A 458 -27.36 -5.38 6.87
CA ALA A 458 -26.70 -6.46 6.17
C ALA A 458 -27.20 -6.60 4.73
N PRO A 459 -26.43 -7.25 3.85
CA PRO A 459 -25.02 -7.57 4.01
C PRO A 459 -24.12 -6.34 3.79
N ASP A 460 -22.93 -6.38 4.38
CA ASP A 460 -21.80 -5.46 4.11
C ASP A 460 -22.15 -3.97 4.20
N ALA A 461 -22.96 -3.59 5.19
CA ALA A 461 -23.40 -2.21 5.38
C ALA A 461 -22.90 -1.56 6.70
N PRO A 462 -21.62 -1.72 7.11
CA PRO A 462 -21.15 -1.22 8.40
C PRO A 462 -21.20 0.31 8.54
N HIS A 463 -21.14 1.04 7.42
CA HIS A 463 -21.27 2.50 7.39
C HIS A 463 -22.67 2.98 7.81
N VAL A 464 -23.71 2.15 7.66
CA VAL A 464 -25.08 2.51 8.06
C VAL A 464 -25.17 2.75 9.56
N TYR A 465 -24.53 1.91 10.38
CA TYR A 465 -24.43 2.12 11.83
C TYR A 465 -23.76 3.45 12.16
N PHE A 466 -22.64 3.74 11.48
CA PHE A 466 -21.87 4.94 11.72
C PHE A 466 -22.70 6.18 11.36
N LEU A 467 -23.25 6.27 10.15
CA LEU A 467 -23.97 7.44 9.66
C LEU A 467 -25.28 7.70 10.42
N SER A 468 -26.00 6.64 10.80
CA SER A 468 -27.26 6.75 11.55
C SER A 468 -27.10 6.92 13.06
N ALA A 469 -25.86 6.92 13.58
CA ALA A 469 -25.60 6.92 15.01
C ALA A 469 -26.26 5.75 15.78
N ARG A 470 -26.26 4.57 15.18
CA ARG A 470 -26.80 3.33 15.75
C ARG A 470 -25.69 2.31 16.03
N ARG A 471 -26.02 1.30 16.84
CA ARG A 471 -25.08 0.23 17.24
C ARG A 471 -25.32 -1.04 16.43
N ASN A 472 -24.24 -1.75 16.15
CA ASN A 472 -24.30 -3.09 15.56
C ASN A 472 -24.55 -4.13 16.68
N PRO A 473 -25.62 -4.94 16.62
CA PRO A 473 -25.94 -5.98 17.59
C PRO A 473 -25.00 -7.18 17.48
N THR A 474 -24.27 -7.28 16.37
CA THR A 474 -23.30 -8.34 16.09
C THR A 474 -21.86 -7.86 16.27
N ARG A 475 -20.91 -8.80 16.25
CA ARG A 475 -19.46 -8.51 16.16
C ARG A 475 -18.97 -8.44 14.71
N THR A 476 -19.87 -8.50 13.74
CA THR A 476 -19.59 -8.66 12.32
C THR A 476 -19.50 -7.30 11.64
N VAL A 477 -18.38 -7.00 10.98
CA VAL A 477 -18.23 -5.74 10.21
C VAL A 477 -18.61 -5.93 8.75
N TYR A 478 -18.10 -6.99 8.12
CA TYR A 478 -18.50 -7.47 6.81
C TYR A 478 -18.90 -8.93 6.95
N ASP A 479 -19.97 -9.33 6.28
CA ASP A 479 -20.59 -10.64 6.45
C ASP A 479 -19.63 -11.76 6.05
N PHE A 480 -18.79 -11.56 5.03
CA PHE A 480 -17.77 -12.54 4.65
C PHE A 480 -16.70 -12.80 5.72
N PHE A 481 -16.62 -12.02 6.80
CA PHE A 481 -15.77 -12.34 7.96
C PHE A 481 -16.44 -13.26 8.99
N ASP A 482 -17.73 -13.57 8.84
CA ASP A 482 -18.44 -14.45 9.75
C ASP A 482 -17.92 -15.88 9.68
N GLN A 483 -17.50 -16.42 10.82
CA GLN A 483 -16.83 -17.72 10.89
C GLN A 483 -17.74 -18.88 10.51
N ASP A 484 -19.03 -18.69 10.76
CA ASP A 484 -20.15 -19.56 10.43
C ASP A 484 -20.76 -19.24 9.05
N LEU A 485 -20.13 -18.35 8.27
CA LEU A 485 -20.39 -18.26 6.83
C LEU A 485 -19.66 -19.42 6.15
N GLY A 486 -20.37 -20.54 5.99
CA GLY A 486 -19.92 -21.79 5.39
C GLY A 486 -21.06 -22.52 4.67
N SER A 487 -20.93 -23.83 4.49
CA SER A 487 -21.95 -24.65 3.81
C SER A 487 -23.23 -24.82 4.64
N ASP A 488 -23.11 -24.86 5.97
CA ASP A 488 -24.26 -24.84 6.88
C ASP A 488 -24.43 -23.43 7.46
N LEU A 489 -25.58 -22.83 7.15
CA LEU A 489 -25.91 -21.46 7.52
C LEU A 489 -26.89 -21.39 8.70
N ALA A 490 -27.44 -22.52 9.15
CA ALA A 490 -28.40 -22.55 10.26
C ALA A 490 -27.81 -21.98 11.56
N PRO A 491 -26.57 -22.34 11.98
CA PRO A 491 -25.96 -21.75 13.17
C PRO A 491 -25.79 -20.23 13.07
N ARG A 492 -25.44 -19.74 11.87
CA ARG A 492 -25.30 -18.31 11.60
C ARG A 492 -26.63 -17.58 11.72
N THR A 493 -27.66 -18.11 11.08
CA THR A 493 -29.02 -17.57 11.15
C THR A 493 -29.50 -17.51 12.60
N GLN A 494 -29.37 -18.61 13.35
CA GLN A 494 -29.76 -18.66 14.75
C GLN A 494 -29.01 -17.63 15.60
N ARG A 495 -27.68 -17.55 15.48
CA ARG A 495 -26.87 -16.56 16.20
C ARG A 495 -27.31 -15.13 15.93
N ILE A 496 -27.57 -14.79 14.66
CA ILE A 496 -28.01 -13.45 14.27
C ILE A 496 -29.38 -13.17 14.89
N LEU A 497 -30.36 -14.06 14.70
CA LEU A 497 -31.71 -13.88 15.24
C LEU A 497 -31.73 -13.75 16.77
N SER A 498 -30.95 -14.58 17.47
CA SER A 498 -30.78 -14.47 18.93
C SER A 498 -30.17 -13.12 19.33
N ALA A 499 -29.18 -12.61 18.60
CA ALA A 499 -28.62 -11.28 18.86
C ALA A 499 -29.65 -10.15 18.61
N LEU A 500 -30.54 -10.29 17.62
CA LEU A 500 -31.61 -9.33 17.36
C LEU A 500 -32.64 -9.32 18.49
N GLU A 501 -32.97 -10.48 19.04
CA GLU A 501 -33.87 -10.62 20.19
C GLU A 501 -33.24 -10.05 21.47
N GLU A 502 -32.02 -10.49 21.82
CA GLU A 502 -31.30 -10.06 23.02
C GLU A 502 -31.07 -8.55 23.05
N LYS A 503 -30.77 -7.94 21.91
CA LYS A 503 -30.53 -6.49 21.78
C LYS A 503 -31.79 -5.70 21.44
N GLN A 504 -32.96 -6.35 21.46
CA GLN A 504 -34.26 -5.73 21.19
C GLN A 504 -34.27 -4.89 19.91
N VAL A 505 -33.69 -5.43 18.84
CA VAL A 505 -33.58 -4.73 17.55
C VAL A 505 -34.97 -4.46 16.99
N LYS A 506 -35.26 -3.21 16.66
CA LYS A 506 -36.53 -2.78 16.05
C LYS A 506 -36.43 -2.49 14.56
N VAL A 507 -35.23 -2.18 14.06
CA VAL A 507 -34.99 -1.79 12.67
C VAL A 507 -33.94 -2.69 12.05
N VAL A 508 -34.24 -3.17 10.85
CA VAL A 508 -33.30 -3.90 9.99
C VAL A 508 -33.16 -3.20 8.65
N VAL A 509 -31.96 -3.22 8.09
CA VAL A 509 -31.61 -2.60 6.81
C VAL A 509 -31.02 -3.67 5.92
N ILE A 510 -31.72 -3.97 4.82
CA ILE A 510 -31.29 -4.96 3.84
C ILE A 510 -30.62 -4.22 2.69
N ASN A 511 -29.37 -4.56 2.38
CA ASN A 511 -28.62 -4.04 1.25
C ASN A 511 -28.74 -4.99 0.05
N TRP A 512 -29.44 -4.57 -0.99
CA TRP A 512 -29.68 -5.40 -2.17
C TRP A 512 -28.53 -5.39 -3.17
N ASN A 513 -27.55 -4.50 -2.98
CA ASN A 513 -26.38 -4.41 -3.85
C ASN A 513 -25.08 -4.27 -3.03
N PRO A 514 -24.69 -5.31 -2.27
CA PRO A 514 -23.45 -5.33 -1.48
C PRO A 514 -22.20 -5.52 -2.36
N ASP A 515 -21.04 -5.08 -1.85
CA ASP A 515 -19.79 -5.09 -2.62
C ASP A 515 -19.02 -6.44 -2.54
N PHE A 516 -19.20 -7.26 -1.49
CA PHE A 516 -18.45 -8.53 -1.32
C PHE A 516 -19.36 -9.75 -1.09
N THR A 517 -20.21 -9.70 -0.08
CA THR A 517 -21.15 -10.78 0.28
C THR A 517 -22.45 -10.57 -0.48
N THR A 518 -22.55 -11.16 -1.66
CA THR A 518 -23.63 -10.88 -2.64
C THR A 518 -25.01 -11.43 -2.30
N TRP A 519 -25.18 -12.06 -1.14
CA TRP A 519 -26.41 -12.74 -0.77
C TRP A 519 -26.65 -12.76 0.74
N ILE A 520 -27.92 -12.93 1.13
CA ILE A 520 -28.35 -13.27 2.50
C ILE A 520 -28.91 -14.70 2.46
N ALA A 521 -28.63 -15.49 3.49
CA ALA A 521 -29.21 -16.83 3.61
C ALA A 521 -30.75 -16.74 3.56
N ARG A 522 -31.42 -17.61 2.79
CA ARG A 522 -32.88 -17.53 2.59
C ARG A 522 -33.64 -17.57 3.91
N ASP A 523 -33.33 -18.53 4.77
CA ASP A 523 -33.99 -18.67 6.08
C ASP A 523 -33.82 -17.42 6.96
N LEU A 524 -32.64 -16.76 6.90
CA LEU A 524 -32.42 -15.51 7.61
C LEU A 524 -33.25 -14.39 6.99
N LEU A 525 -33.25 -14.28 5.66
CA LEU A 525 -34.06 -13.27 4.96
C LEU A 525 -35.55 -13.45 5.27
N ASP A 526 -36.08 -14.66 5.17
CA ASP A 526 -37.48 -14.98 5.43
C ASP A 526 -37.86 -14.65 6.89
N ALA A 527 -36.98 -14.98 7.84
CA ALA A 527 -37.16 -14.61 9.24
C ALA A 527 -37.15 -13.09 9.46
N LEU A 528 -36.27 -12.35 8.77
CA LEU A 528 -36.24 -10.88 8.83
C LEU A 528 -37.51 -10.27 8.23
N LEU A 529 -37.98 -10.76 7.09
CA LEU A 529 -39.20 -10.26 6.44
C LEU A 529 -40.44 -10.52 7.31
N THR A 530 -40.51 -11.69 7.95
CA THR A 530 -41.62 -12.07 8.83
C THR A 530 -41.62 -11.24 10.13
N ARG A 531 -40.45 -11.04 10.74
CA ARG A 531 -40.31 -10.34 12.04
C ARG A 531 -40.36 -8.83 11.93
N PHE A 532 -40.06 -8.27 10.75
CA PHE A 532 -40.04 -6.83 10.46
C PHE A 532 -40.93 -6.58 9.23
N PRO A 533 -42.26 -6.63 9.40
CA PRO A 533 -43.21 -6.63 8.27
C PRO A 533 -43.31 -5.28 7.57
N ASN A 534 -43.09 -4.17 8.29
CA ASN A 534 -43.18 -2.82 7.74
C ASN A 534 -41.92 -2.50 6.93
N GLU A 535 -42.04 -1.76 5.82
CA GLU A 535 -40.94 -1.47 4.90
C GLU A 535 -41.00 -0.06 4.31
N THR A 536 -39.82 0.51 4.10
CA THR A 536 -39.58 1.57 3.12
C THR A 536 -38.48 1.12 2.17
N ALA A 537 -38.84 1.01 0.89
CA ALA A 537 -37.92 0.65 -0.17
C ALA A 537 -37.16 1.87 -0.67
N LEU A 538 -35.84 1.75 -0.76
CA LEU A 538 -34.90 2.72 -1.33
C LEU A 538 -34.13 2.05 -2.47
N PRO A 539 -33.52 2.80 -3.41
CA PRO A 539 -32.89 2.22 -4.60
C PRO A 539 -31.88 1.09 -4.36
N ARG A 540 -31.14 1.13 -3.24
CA ARG A 540 -30.15 0.10 -2.85
C ARG A 540 -30.56 -0.68 -1.59
N TYR A 541 -31.49 -0.16 -0.80
CA TYR A 541 -31.75 -0.65 0.55
C TYR A 541 -33.23 -0.82 0.81
N SER A 542 -33.60 -1.81 1.62
CA SER A 542 -34.90 -1.84 2.28
C SER A 542 -34.71 -1.57 3.77
N VAL A 543 -35.36 -0.51 4.28
CA VAL A 543 -35.44 -0.27 5.73
C VAL A 543 -36.73 -0.92 6.23
N ARG A 544 -36.61 -1.87 7.14
CA ARG A 544 -37.76 -2.59 7.69
C ARG A 544 -37.81 -2.46 9.21
N TRP A 545 -39.01 -2.43 9.78
CA TRP A 545 -39.17 -2.30 11.23
C TRP A 545 -40.34 -3.12 11.77
N ARG A 546 -40.38 -3.20 13.10
CA ARG A 546 -41.48 -3.73 13.90
C ARG A 546 -41.80 -2.73 15.01
N ASP A 547 -43.06 -2.69 15.41
CA ASP A 547 -43.58 -1.72 16.39
C ASP A 547 -43.03 -1.97 17.82
#